data_AF-A0A2V9JA90-F1
#
_entry.id   AF-A0A2V9JA90-F1
#
_cell.length_a   1.000
_cell.length_b   1.000
_cell.length_c   1.000
_cell.angle_alpha   90.00
_cell.angle_beta   90.00
_cell.angle_gamma   90.00
#
_symmetry.space_group_name_H-M   'P 1'
#
loop_
_entity.id
_entity.type
_entity.pdbx_description
1 polymer ?
#
loop_
_entity_poly.entity_id
_entity_poly.type
_entity_poly.pdbx_seq_one_letter_code
_entity_poly.pdbx_strand_id
1 'polypeptide(L)' 'MFSYLSPEQRVPQDHPVRMLRRLVDAVLRKLSRRFTAMYAHGGRPSIPPEKLLRALLLQVLYTIRSERLLMEQ' A
#
# COMPACT_ATOMS: atom_id res chain seq x y z
N MET A 1 0.09 -19.27 -8.41
CA MET A 1 1.38 -19.06 -9.11
C MET A 1 2.44 -18.82 -8.05
N PHE A 2 3.45 -19.69 -7.95
CA PHE A 2 4.58 -19.49 -7.03
C PHE A 2 5.76 -18.89 -7.81
N SER A 3 6.39 -17.87 -7.24
CA SER A 3 7.58 -17.23 -7.82
C SER A 3 8.69 -17.25 -6.78
N TYR A 4 9.89 -17.65 -7.20
CA TYR A 4 11.09 -17.66 -6.37
C TYR A 4 11.68 -16.26 -6.14
N LEU A 5 11.11 -15.24 -6.77
CA LEU A 5 11.49 -13.84 -6.58
C LEU A 5 10.58 -13.19 -5.54
N SER A 6 11.19 -12.57 -4.53
CA SER A 6 10.49 -11.68 -3.63
C SER A 6 9.92 -10.47 -4.40
N PRO A 7 8.77 -9.90 -3.97
CA PRO A 7 8.24 -8.67 -4.57
C PRO A 7 9.27 -7.54 -4.60
N GLU A 8 10.10 -7.43 -3.56
CA GLU A 8 11.18 -6.46 -3.46
C GLU A 8 12.25 -6.63 -4.55
N GLN A 9 12.48 -7.84 -5.06
CA GLN A 9 13.44 -8.08 -6.14
C GLN A 9 12.90 -7.69 -7.52
N ARG A 10 11.58 -7.47 -7.66
CA ARG A 10 10.96 -7.07 -8.94
C ARG A 10 11.05 -5.58 -9.23
N VAL A 11 11.32 -4.77 -8.21
CA VAL A 11 11.41 -3.31 -8.34
C VAL A 11 12.89 -2.92 -8.42
N PRO A 12 13.36 -2.18 -9.43
CA PRO A 12 14.75 -1.71 -9.49
C PRO A 12 15.16 -0.90 -8.24
N GLN A 13 16.44 -0.94 -7.85
CA GLN A 13 16.91 -0.30 -6.61
C GLN A 13 16.80 1.23 -6.64
N ASP A 14 16.96 1.80 -7.82
CA ASP A 14 16.86 3.22 -8.16
C ASP A 14 15.42 3.67 -8.47
N HIS A 15 14.45 2.75 -8.44
CA HIS A 15 13.06 3.07 -8.79
C HIS A 15 12.43 4.06 -7.77
N PRO A 16 11.79 5.15 -8.22
CA PRO A 16 11.28 6.22 -7.36
C PRO A 16 10.23 5.74 -6.34
N VAL A 17 9.48 4.67 -6.66
CA VAL A 17 8.51 4.07 -5.73
C VAL A 17 9.13 3.60 -4.41
N ARG A 18 10.43 3.29 -4.38
CA ARG A 18 11.14 2.89 -3.16
C ARG A 18 11.31 4.06 -2.19
N MET A 19 11.62 5.25 -2.71
CA MET A 19 11.67 6.47 -1.91
C MET A 19 10.28 6.80 -1.38
N LEU A 20 9.28 6.75 -2.25
CA LEU A 20 7.89 6.99 -1.86
C LEU A 20 7.43 6.02 -0.75
N ARG A 21 7.75 4.73 -0.86
CA ARG A 21 7.44 3.73 0.18
C ARG A 21 7.95 4.17 1.55
N ARG A 22 9.20 4.63 1.65
CA ARG A 22 9.79 5.10 2.92
C ARG A 22 9.04 6.31 3.50
N LEU A 23 8.71 7.28 2.66
CA LEU A 23 7.96 8.48 3.07
C LEU A 23 6.55 8.13 3.56
N VAL A 24 5.84 7.32 2.79
CA VAL A 24 4.48 6.87 3.11
C VAL A 24 4.49 6.00 4.38
N ASP A 25 5.47 5.10 4.54
CA ASP A 25 5.63 4.28 5.75
C ASP A 25 5.76 5.14 7.01
N ALA A 26 6.54 6.23 6.94
CA ALA A 26 6.73 7.15 8.06
C ALA A 26 5.43 7.89 8.41
N VAL A 27 4.68 8.35 7.40
CA VAL A 27 3.39 9.03 7.60
C VAL A 27 2.35 8.08 8.18
N LEU A 28 2.18 6.89 7.60
CA LEU A 28 1.21 5.90 8.07
C LEU A 28 1.50 5.45 9.50
N ARG A 29 2.78 5.33 9.89
CA ARG A 29 3.16 5.03 11.27
C ARG A 29 2.71 6.11 12.25
N LYS A 30 2.84 7.39 11.89
CA LYS A 30 2.33 8.50 12.73
C LYS A 30 0.80 8.47 12.86
N LEU A 31 0.09 7.95 11.85
CA LEU A 31 -1.37 7.80 11.85
C LEU A 31 -1.87 6.51 12.53
N SER A 32 -0.98 5.60 12.91
CA SER A 32 -1.32 4.28 13.48
C SER A 32 -2.37 4.34 14.59
N ARG A 33 -2.24 5.25 15.55
CA ARG A 33 -3.23 5.41 16.65
C ARG A 33 -4.64 5.72 16.13
N ARG A 34 -4.74 6.56 15.09
CA ARG A 34 -6.03 6.91 14.46
C ARG A 34 -6.61 5.72 13.72
N PHE A 35 -5.78 4.96 13.00
CA PHE A 35 -6.22 3.72 12.37
C PHE A 35 -6.67 2.68 13.39
N THR A 36 -5.93 2.51 14.50
CA THR A 36 -6.33 1.63 15.60
C THR A 36 -7.72 1.96 16.12
N ALA A 37 -8.05 3.23 16.31
CA ALA A 37 -9.36 3.67 16.76
C ALA A 37 -10.49 3.44 15.74
N MET A 38 -10.19 3.33 14.44
CA MET A 38 -11.17 3.03 13.39
C MET A 38 -11.50 1.53 13.26
N TYR A 39 -10.64 0.64 13.77
CA TYR A 39 -10.93 -0.79 13.70
C TYR A 39 -12.02 -1.20 14.68
N ALA A 40 -12.89 -2.11 14.25
CA ALA A 40 -13.88 -2.73 15.12
C ALA A 40 -13.19 -3.45 16.28
N HIS A 41 -13.85 -3.49 17.44
CA HIS A 41 -13.31 -4.18 18.62
C HIS A 41 -13.04 -5.68 18.38
N GLY A 42 -13.76 -6.30 17.44
CA GLY A 42 -13.55 -7.68 16.99
C GLY A 42 -12.35 -7.89 16.06
N GLY A 43 -11.54 -6.85 15.78
CA GLY A 43 -10.33 -6.94 14.97
C GLY A 43 -10.46 -6.30 13.59
N ARG A 44 -9.93 -6.96 12.55
CA ARG A 44 -9.82 -6.42 11.18
C ARG A 44 -10.70 -7.20 10.20
N PRO A 45 -12.03 -7.04 10.24
CA PRO A 45 -12.92 -7.69 9.29
C PRO A 45 -12.80 -7.13 7.86
N SER A 46 -12.16 -5.96 7.69
CA SER A 46 -11.94 -5.28 6.42
C SER A 46 -10.45 -5.09 6.09
N ILE A 47 -10.16 -4.63 4.87
CA ILE A 47 -8.80 -4.26 4.45
C ILE A 47 -8.29 -3.11 5.35
N PRO A 48 -7.06 -3.21 5.89
CA PRO A 48 -6.42 -2.12 6.62
C PRO A 48 -6.44 -0.78 5.86
N PRO A 49 -6.84 0.35 6.47
CA PRO A 49 -6.80 1.66 5.83
C PRO A 49 -5.41 2.02 5.30
N GLU A 50 -4.34 1.54 5.93
CA GLU A 50 -2.96 1.73 5.47
C GLU A 50 -2.69 1.08 4.10
N LYS A 51 -3.34 -0.04 3.81
CA LYS A 51 -3.21 -0.72 2.51
C LYS A 51 -4.04 -0.01 1.44
N LEU A 52 -5.25 0.42 1.79
CA LEU A 52 -6.11 1.20 0.88
C LEU A 52 -5.45 2.51 0.48
N LEU A 53 -4.90 3.26 1.44
CA LEU A 53 -4.20 4.52 1.15
C LEU A 53 -2.98 4.33 0.24
N ARG A 54 -2.22 3.24 0.40
CA ARG A 54 -1.12 2.91 -0.52
C ARG A 54 -1.61 2.62 -1.93
N ALA A 55 -2.68 1.84 -2.07
CA ALA A 55 -3.27 1.52 -3.36
C ALA A 55 -3.74 2.79 -4.08
N LEU A 56 -4.47 3.66 -3.38
CA LEU A 56 -4.94 4.94 -3.91
C LEU A 56 -3.79 5.85 -4.33
N LEU A 57 -2.71 5.93 -3.55
CA LEU A 57 -1.52 6.69 -3.93
C LEU A 57 -0.88 6.16 -5.22
N LEU A 58 -0.76 4.85 -5.37
CA LEU A 58 -0.26 4.26 -6.63
C LEU A 58 -1.20 4.59 -7.79
N GLN A 59 -2.52 4.53 -7.58
CA GLN A 59 -3.46 4.88 -8.63
C GLN A 59 -3.32 6.31 -9.12
N VAL A 60 -3.19 7.26 -8.19
CA VAL A 60 -2.99 8.68 -8.54
C VAL A 60 -1.65 8.87 -9.26
N LEU A 61 -0.56 8.30 -8.74
CA LEU A 61 0.78 8.52 -9.29
C LEU A 61 0.99 7.88 -10.66
N TYR A 62 0.34 6.76 -10.93
CA TYR A 62 0.42 6.06 -12.23
C TYR A 62 -0.82 6.28 -13.10
N THR A 63 -1.70 7.20 -12.74
CA THR A 63 -2.93 7.51 -13.49
C THR A 63 -3.80 6.27 -13.75
N ILE A 64 -3.84 5.34 -12.80
CA ILE A 64 -4.65 4.11 -12.88
C ILE A 64 -6.08 4.47 -12.49
N ARG A 65 -7.03 4.21 -13.40
CA ARG A 65 -8.40 4.74 -13.30
C ARG A 65 -9.36 3.95 -12.41
N SER A 66 -8.98 2.76 -11.93
CA SER A 66 -9.83 1.96 -11.04
C SER A 66 -9.03 0.97 -10.20
N GLU A 67 -9.59 0.56 -9.06
CA GLU A 67 -8.95 -0.42 -8.19
C GLU A 67 -8.87 -1.79 -8.87
N ARG A 68 -9.90 -2.15 -9.64
CA ARG A 68 -9.90 -3.37 -10.45
C ARG A 68 -8.72 -3.39 -11.43
N LEU A 69 -8.48 -2.28 -12.13
CA LEU A 69 -7.35 -2.18 -13.04
C LEU A 69 -6.00 -2.27 -12.30
N LEU A 70 -5.91 -1.74 -11.07
CA LEU A 70 -4.69 -1.90 -10.25
C LEU A 70 -4.45 -3.37 -9.86
N MET A 71 -5.51 -4.16 -9.64
CA MET A 71 -5.39 -5.57 -9.23
C MET A 71 -5.16 -6.54 -10.40
N GLU A 72 -5.56 -6.16 -11.61
CA GLU A 72 -5.45 -6.98 -12.83
C GLU A 72 -4.10 -6.82 -13.56
N GLN A 73 -3.30 -5.82 -13.19
CA GLN A 73 -1.94 -5.58 -13.70
C GLN A 73 -0.89 -6.25 -12.81
#